data_AF-A0A833LTY5-F1
#
_entry.id   AF-A0A833LTY5-F1
#
_cell.length_a   1.000
_cell.length_b   1.000
_cell.length_c   1.000
_cell.angle_alpha   90.00
_cell.angle_beta   90.00
_cell.angle_gamma   90.00
#
_symmetry.space_group_name_H-M   'P 1'
#
loop_
_entity.id
_entity.type
_entity.pdbx_description
1 polymer ?
#
loop_
_entity_poly.entity_id
_entity_poly.type
_entity_poly.pdbx_seq_one_letter_code
_entity_poly.pdbx_strand_id
1 'polypeptide(L)'
;MTRHGLLWLIAIILIFLFAPLLVLQKDYESCVETELKSASSWYDEDEVQSIVNRTNKIYGAAMITTGIDPMIRKHLAKPVTSKEIAPGVDVPKVLVPYADHLMEYWGNLLLNIWMFCFRIAHSLSWMMYLTPFIAAIIFDGVMTRKAKLASFKYTSPTIYNMSWHIIIALAALSMVAFAFVTPLSIFFYPIVITSMGVLLRLLISNIQHSA
;
A
#
# COMPACT_ATOMS: atom_id res chain seq x y z
N MET A 1 2.73 22.17 4.98
CA MET A 1 3.11 20.77 4.64
C MET A 1 4.58 20.58 4.92
N THR A 2 4.96 19.63 5.76
CA THR A 2 6.36 19.35 6.11
C THR A 2 7.08 18.77 4.91
N ARG A 3 8.32 19.21 4.65
CA ARG A 3 9.15 18.78 3.49
C ARG A 3 9.30 17.25 3.39
N HIS A 4 9.17 16.54 4.51
CA HIS A 4 9.22 15.08 4.58
C HIS A 4 8.02 14.39 3.95
N GLY A 5 6.80 14.91 4.12
CA GLY A 5 5.61 14.30 3.50
C GLY A 5 5.65 14.36 1.97
N LEU A 6 6.17 15.46 1.42
CA LEU A 6 6.38 15.62 -0.02
C LEU A 6 7.42 14.62 -0.55
N LEU A 7 8.53 14.43 0.18
CA LEU A 7 9.57 13.46 -0.20
C LEU A 7 9.01 12.05 -0.28
N TRP A 8 8.26 11.62 0.73
CA TRP A 8 7.63 10.29 0.73
C TRP A 8 6.60 10.12 -0.39
N LEU A 9 5.79 11.15 -0.65
CA LEU A 9 4.83 11.13 -1.74
C LEU A 9 5.53 11.01 -3.11
N ILE A 10 6.60 11.75 -3.34
CA ILE A 10 7.41 11.63 -4.56
C ILE A 10 8.00 10.22 -4.67
N ALA A 11 8.57 9.68 -3.58
CA ALA A 11 9.14 8.34 -3.57
C ALA A 11 8.09 7.27 -3.92
N ILE A 12 6.88 7.36 -3.35
CA ILE A 12 5.77 6.44 -3.65
C ILE A 12 5.40 6.53 -5.13
N ILE A 13 5.21 7.74 -5.67
CA ILE A 13 4.86 7.93 -7.09
C ILE A 13 5.93 7.34 -8.02
N LEU A 14 7.22 7.59 -7.72
CA LEU A 14 8.32 7.05 -8.51
C LEU A 14 8.32 5.52 -8.47
N ILE A 15 8.20 4.93 -7.29
CA ILE A 15 8.18 3.46 -7.18
C ILE A 15 6.97 2.89 -7.93
N PHE A 16 5.80 3.50 -7.79
CA PHE A 16 4.59 3.04 -8.45
C PHE A 16 4.65 3.10 -9.98
N LEU A 17 5.29 4.14 -10.54
CA LEU A 17 5.46 4.30 -11.98
C LEU A 17 6.61 3.47 -12.54
N PHE A 18 7.71 3.32 -11.81
CA PHE A 18 8.92 2.69 -12.34
C PHE A 18 9.09 1.22 -11.92
N ALA A 19 8.43 0.74 -10.87
CA ALA A 19 8.47 -0.68 -10.49
C ALA A 19 7.96 -1.62 -11.60
N PRO A 20 6.87 -1.31 -12.33
CA PRO A 20 6.39 -2.15 -13.43
C PRO A 20 7.37 -2.28 -14.61
N LEU A 21 8.37 -1.41 -14.73
CA LEU A 21 9.43 -1.53 -15.73
C LEU A 21 10.49 -2.57 -15.37
N LEU A 22 10.65 -2.86 -14.07
CA LEU A 22 11.69 -3.74 -13.55
C LEU A 22 11.18 -5.17 -13.29
N VAL A 23 9.87 -5.37 -13.34
CA VAL A 23 9.20 -6.62 -12.95
C VAL A 23 8.45 -7.20 -14.14
N LEU A 24 8.52 -8.53 -14.33
CA LEU A 24 7.80 -9.23 -15.39
C LEU A 24 6.37 -9.55 -14.96
N GLN A 25 5.46 -9.72 -15.92
CA GLN A 25 4.06 -10.04 -15.62
C GLN A 25 3.91 -11.30 -14.75
N LYS A 26 4.71 -12.35 -15.04
CA LYS A 26 4.71 -13.62 -14.28
C LYS A 26 4.98 -13.43 -12.77
N ASP A 27 5.76 -12.41 -12.41
CA ASP A 27 6.16 -12.18 -11.03
C ASP A 27 4.99 -11.55 -10.25
N TYR A 28 4.17 -10.73 -10.91
CA TYR A 28 2.91 -10.23 -10.35
C TYR A 28 1.94 -11.38 -10.07
N GLU A 29 1.74 -12.25 -11.05
CA GLU A 29 0.83 -13.40 -10.94
C GLU A 29 1.27 -14.33 -9.80
N SER A 30 2.55 -14.69 -9.76
CA SER A 30 3.11 -15.52 -8.70
C SER A 30 3.01 -14.86 -7.32
N CYS A 31 3.21 -13.54 -7.25
CA CYS A 31 3.10 -12.81 -5.99
C CYS A 31 1.66 -12.75 -5.47
N VAL A 32 0.68 -12.51 -6.35
CA VAL A 32 -0.74 -12.50 -6.01
C VAL A 32 -1.20 -13.90 -5.59
N GLU A 33 -0.81 -14.94 -6.32
CA GLU A 33 -1.11 -16.33 -5.97
C GLU A 33 -0.54 -16.69 -4.59
N THR A 34 0.70 -16.30 -4.31
CA THR A 34 1.36 -16.56 -3.02
C THR A 34 0.65 -15.83 -1.88
N GLU A 35 0.27 -14.56 -2.06
CA GLU A 35 -0.46 -13.80 -1.04
C GLU A 35 -1.87 -14.32 -0.82
N LEU A 36 -2.59 -14.71 -1.88
CA LEU A 36 -3.91 -15.32 -1.77
C LEU A 36 -3.84 -16.68 -1.06
N LYS A 37 -2.87 -17.52 -1.43
CA LYS A 37 -2.65 -18.80 -0.75
C LYS A 37 -2.30 -18.61 0.73
N SER A 38 -1.48 -17.61 1.04
CA SER A 38 -1.22 -17.24 2.43
C SER A 38 -2.50 -16.77 3.11
N ALA A 39 -3.33 -15.95 2.48
CA ALA A 39 -4.59 -15.49 3.05
C ALA A 39 -5.55 -16.65 3.32
N SER A 40 -5.73 -17.56 2.37
CA SER A 40 -6.58 -18.76 2.49
C SER A 40 -6.10 -19.75 3.56
N SER A 41 -4.83 -19.69 3.98
CA SER A 41 -4.35 -20.51 5.10
C SER A 41 -4.77 -19.99 6.48
N TRP A 42 -5.20 -18.73 6.57
CA TRP A 42 -5.57 -18.07 7.83
C TRP A 42 -7.03 -17.59 7.87
N TYR A 43 -7.65 -17.36 6.72
CA TYR A 43 -9.02 -16.93 6.58
C TYR A 43 -9.89 -17.97 5.90
N ASP A 44 -11.18 -17.95 6.25
CA ASP A 44 -12.20 -18.68 5.52
C ASP A 44 -12.37 -18.13 4.10
N GLU A 45 -12.86 -18.97 3.19
CA GLU A 45 -13.04 -18.63 1.77
C GLU A 45 -13.90 -17.37 1.58
N ASP A 46 -14.93 -17.20 2.40
CA ASP A 46 -15.82 -16.04 2.36
C ASP A 46 -15.09 -14.72 2.64
N GLU A 47 -14.14 -14.71 3.59
CA GLU A 47 -13.37 -13.51 3.92
C GLU A 47 -12.33 -13.20 2.85
N VAL A 48 -11.67 -14.22 2.30
CA VAL A 48 -10.77 -14.05 1.15
C VAL A 48 -11.55 -13.45 -0.03
N GLN A 49 -12.73 -13.98 -0.33
CA GLN A 49 -13.60 -13.46 -1.38
C GLN A 49 -14.07 -12.03 -1.07
N SER A 50 -14.34 -11.71 0.19
CA SER A 50 -14.70 -10.36 0.65
C SER A 50 -13.56 -9.36 0.41
N ILE A 51 -12.31 -9.74 0.66
CA ILE A 51 -11.13 -8.92 0.37
C ILE A 51 -10.99 -8.67 -1.14
N VAL A 52 -11.12 -9.72 -1.96
CA VAL A 52 -11.05 -9.58 -3.43
C VAL A 52 -12.21 -8.71 -3.96
N ASN A 53 -13.42 -8.87 -3.43
CA ASN A 53 -14.57 -8.04 -3.81
C ASN A 53 -14.36 -6.57 -3.45
N ARG A 54 -13.80 -6.27 -2.27
CA ARG A 54 -13.41 -4.90 -1.89
C ARG A 54 -12.33 -4.35 -2.79
N THR A 55 -11.34 -5.17 -3.14
CA THR A 55 -10.27 -4.83 -4.09
C THR A 55 -10.85 -4.39 -5.43
N ASN A 56 -11.74 -5.19 -6.01
CA ASN A 56 -12.37 -4.89 -7.29
C ASN A 56 -13.25 -3.65 -7.24
N LYS A 57 -13.90 -3.37 -6.10
CA LYS A 57 -14.65 -2.11 -5.90
C LYS A 57 -13.72 -0.89 -5.86
N ILE A 58 -12.61 -0.97 -5.10
CA ILE A 58 -11.64 0.12 -5.00
C ILE A 58 -10.99 0.37 -6.36
N TYR A 59 -10.52 -0.69 -7.02
CA TYR A 59 -9.94 -0.62 -8.36
C TYR A 59 -10.95 -0.09 -9.38
N GLY A 60 -12.17 -0.62 -9.36
CA GLY A 60 -13.25 -0.21 -10.26
C GLY A 60 -13.56 1.28 -10.12
N ALA A 61 -13.66 1.78 -8.88
CA ALA A 61 -13.91 3.20 -8.61
C ALA A 61 -12.73 4.12 -8.98
N ALA A 62 -11.49 3.63 -8.92
CA ALA A 62 -10.30 4.41 -9.23
C ALA A 62 -9.95 4.41 -10.73
N MET A 63 -10.10 3.26 -11.40
CA MET A 63 -9.53 3.02 -12.73
C MET A 63 -10.58 2.75 -13.81
N ILE A 64 -11.69 2.09 -13.48
CA ILE A 64 -12.70 1.69 -14.47
C ILE A 64 -13.70 2.83 -14.69
N THR A 65 -14.29 3.36 -13.62
CA THR A 65 -15.27 4.47 -13.69
C THR A 65 -14.66 5.76 -14.22
N THR A 66 -13.39 6.00 -13.94
CA THR A 66 -12.62 7.14 -14.46
C THR A 66 -12.23 6.97 -15.93
N GLY A 67 -12.39 5.77 -16.49
CA GLY A 67 -12.05 5.45 -17.89
C GLY A 67 -10.55 5.22 -18.14
N ILE A 68 -9.70 5.27 -17.10
CA ILE A 68 -8.25 5.12 -17.23
C ILE A 68 -7.88 3.70 -17.68
N ASP A 69 -8.39 2.65 -17.01
CA ASP A 69 -8.09 1.26 -17.40
C ASP A 69 -8.57 0.94 -18.83
N PRO A 70 -9.82 1.24 -19.23
CA PRO A 70 -10.25 1.06 -20.62
C PRO A 70 -9.41 1.83 -21.63
N MET A 71 -8.98 3.06 -21.29
CA MET A 71 -8.11 3.86 -22.15
C MET A 71 -6.74 3.19 -22.33
N ILE A 72 -6.11 2.77 -21.22
CA ILE A 72 -4.80 2.10 -21.24
C ILE A 72 -4.90 0.78 -22.01
N ARG A 73 -5.90 -0.06 -21.74
CA ARG A 73 -6.10 -1.34 -22.44
C ARG A 73 -6.36 -1.16 -23.93
N LYS A 74 -7.12 -0.14 -24.32
CA LYS A 74 -7.46 0.10 -25.73
C LYS A 74 -6.30 0.69 -26.53
N HIS A 75 -5.51 1.58 -25.95
CA HIS A 75 -4.54 2.38 -26.70
C HIS A 75 -3.08 2.02 -26.41
N LEU A 76 -2.78 1.46 -25.25
CA LEU A 76 -1.40 1.30 -24.74
C LEU A 76 -1.03 -0.16 -24.48
N ALA A 77 -1.90 -0.94 -23.83
CA ALA A 77 -1.71 -2.37 -23.61
C ALA A 77 -2.33 -3.17 -24.76
N LYS A 78 -1.69 -3.15 -25.93
CA LYS A 78 -2.10 -4.04 -27.03
C LYS A 78 -1.80 -5.49 -26.61
N PRO A 79 -2.74 -6.45 -26.74
CA PRO A 79 -2.45 -7.84 -26.50
C PRO A 79 -1.40 -8.29 -27.51
N VAL A 80 -0.28 -8.83 -27.00
CA VAL A 80 0.83 -9.33 -27.81
C VAL A 80 0.40 -10.66 -28.43
N THR A 81 -0.47 -10.63 -29.43
CA THR A 81 -0.78 -11.80 -30.28
C THR A 81 0.34 -12.12 -31.26
N SER A 82 1.38 -11.29 -31.32
CA SER A 82 2.61 -11.55 -32.06
C SER A 82 3.76 -10.83 -31.35
N LYS A 83 4.79 -11.56 -30.92
CA LYS A 83 6.08 -11.00 -30.48
C LYS A 83 6.88 -10.39 -31.65
N GLU A 84 6.22 -9.98 -32.73
CA GLU A 84 6.83 -9.16 -33.77
C GLU A 84 6.68 -7.70 -33.40
N ILE A 85 7.77 -7.13 -32.88
CA ILE A 85 7.90 -5.70 -32.57
C ILE A 85 7.63 -4.86 -33.83
N ALA A 86 7.86 -5.43 -35.02
CA ALA A 86 7.26 -5.09 -36.31
C ALA A 86 7.52 -6.27 -37.28
N PRO A 87 6.65 -6.55 -38.27
CA PRO A 87 6.96 -7.53 -39.31
C PRO A 87 8.23 -7.10 -40.07
N GLY A 88 9.27 -7.93 -40.02
CA GLY A 88 10.53 -7.71 -40.75
C GLY A 88 11.64 -6.95 -40.02
N VAL A 89 11.51 -6.67 -38.72
CA VAL A 89 12.60 -6.05 -37.92
C VAL A 89 13.14 -7.06 -36.91
N ASP A 90 14.34 -7.59 -37.19
CA ASP A 90 15.06 -8.47 -36.26
C ASP A 90 15.62 -7.63 -35.11
N VAL A 91 15.05 -7.78 -33.92
CA VAL A 91 15.54 -7.06 -32.74
C VAL A 91 16.85 -7.72 -32.28
N PRO A 92 17.93 -6.94 -32.06
CA PRO A 92 19.18 -7.50 -31.55
C PRO A 92 18.91 -8.34 -30.30
N LYS A 93 19.44 -9.57 -30.24
CA LYS A 93 19.18 -10.53 -29.15
C LYS A 93 19.42 -9.96 -27.73
N VAL A 94 20.29 -8.94 -27.63
CA VAL A 94 20.60 -8.22 -26.39
C VAL A 94 19.45 -7.30 -25.93
N LEU A 95 18.63 -6.79 -26.85
CA LEU A 95 17.54 -5.86 -26.57
C LEU A 95 16.18 -6.54 -26.36
N VAL A 96 16.05 -7.83 -26.72
CA VAL A 96 14.81 -8.60 -26.58
C VAL A 96 14.23 -8.56 -25.15
N PRO A 97 15.02 -8.76 -24.07
CA PRO A 97 14.48 -8.69 -22.71
C PRO A 97 13.93 -7.29 -22.36
N TYR A 98 14.64 -6.23 -22.77
CA TYR A 98 14.21 -4.85 -22.52
C TYR A 98 12.96 -4.47 -23.33
N ALA A 99 12.82 -5.00 -24.54
CA ALA A 99 11.63 -4.81 -25.36
C ALA A 99 10.41 -5.49 -24.73
N ASP A 100 10.55 -6.71 -24.22
CA ASP A 100 9.48 -7.43 -23.53
C ASP A 100 8.99 -6.63 -22.30
N HIS A 101 9.90 -6.07 -21.48
CA HIS A 101 9.54 -5.21 -20.33
C HIS A 101 8.77 -3.93 -20.74
N LEU A 102 9.17 -3.27 -21.83
CA LEU A 102 8.51 -2.05 -22.30
C LEU A 102 7.13 -2.32 -22.93
N MET A 103 6.98 -3.45 -23.62
CA MET A 103 5.72 -3.86 -24.22
C MET A 103 4.69 -4.27 -23.16
N GLU A 104 5.13 -4.95 -22.10
CA GLU A 104 4.26 -5.39 -21.00
C GLU A 104 4.01 -4.31 -19.94
N TYR A 105 4.78 -3.21 -19.96
CA TYR A 105 4.73 -2.14 -18.94
C TYR A 105 3.31 -1.69 -18.57
N TRP A 106 2.47 -1.41 -19.57
CA TRP A 106 1.11 -0.91 -19.31
C TRP A 106 0.21 -1.97 -18.69
N GLY A 107 0.39 -3.25 -19.04
CA GLY A 107 -0.27 -4.37 -18.38
C GLY A 107 0.21 -4.52 -16.93
N ASN A 108 1.52 -4.48 -16.73
CA ASN A 108 2.16 -4.57 -15.42
C ASN A 108 1.78 -3.41 -14.50
N LEU A 109 1.60 -2.21 -15.05
CA LEU A 109 1.14 -1.04 -14.32
C LEU A 109 -0.29 -1.25 -13.79
N LEU A 110 -1.19 -1.75 -14.63
CA LEU A 110 -2.56 -2.06 -14.20
C LEU A 110 -2.59 -3.17 -13.14
N LEU A 111 -1.76 -4.20 -13.28
CA LEU A 111 -1.60 -5.27 -12.28
C LEU A 111 -1.03 -4.73 -10.97
N ASN A 112 -0.04 -3.84 -11.03
CA ASN A 112 0.53 -3.19 -9.84
C ASN A 112 -0.52 -2.33 -9.12
N ILE A 113 -1.34 -1.57 -9.86
CA ILE A 113 -2.45 -0.79 -9.29
C ILE A 113 -3.46 -1.71 -8.62
N TRP A 114 -3.85 -2.80 -9.28
CA TRP A 114 -4.79 -3.76 -8.71
C TRP A 114 -4.23 -4.40 -7.43
N MET A 115 -2.96 -4.82 -7.46
CA MET A 115 -2.28 -5.41 -6.31
C MET A 115 -2.14 -4.41 -5.14
N PHE A 116 -1.90 -3.14 -5.44
CA PHE A 116 -1.90 -2.08 -4.44
C PHE A 116 -3.29 -1.91 -3.80
N CYS A 117 -4.35 -1.91 -4.62
CA CYS A 117 -5.73 -1.92 -4.12
C CYS A 117 -6.03 -3.16 -3.26
N PHE A 118 -5.47 -4.32 -3.62
CA PHE A 118 -5.62 -5.57 -2.87
C PHE A 118 -5.06 -5.45 -1.46
N ARG A 119 -3.84 -4.92 -1.34
CA ARG A 119 -3.17 -4.74 -0.05
C ARG A 119 -3.84 -3.66 0.80
N ILE A 120 -4.40 -2.61 0.19
CA ILE A 120 -5.27 -1.67 0.90
C ILE A 120 -6.52 -2.39 1.43
N ALA A 121 -7.23 -3.14 0.58
CA ALA A 121 -8.44 -3.87 0.99
C ALA A 121 -8.16 -4.85 2.14
N HIS A 122 -7.04 -5.55 2.07
CA HIS A 122 -6.58 -6.47 3.11
C HIS A 122 -6.25 -5.72 4.41
N SER A 123 -5.56 -4.58 4.33
CA SER A 123 -5.28 -3.74 5.50
C SER A 123 -6.56 -3.24 6.19
N LEU A 124 -7.61 -2.96 5.41
CA LEU A 124 -8.92 -2.55 5.94
C LEU A 124 -9.61 -3.69 6.70
N SER A 125 -9.47 -4.94 6.25
CA SER A 125 -9.99 -6.10 7.00
C SER A 125 -9.33 -6.21 8.38
N TRP A 126 -8.00 -6.05 8.45
CA TRP A 126 -7.29 -6.00 9.73
C TRP A 126 -7.68 -4.82 10.60
N MET A 127 -7.92 -3.65 10.01
CA MET A 127 -8.44 -2.51 10.76
C MET A 127 -9.78 -2.83 11.43
N MET A 128 -10.69 -3.54 10.75
CA MET A 128 -11.95 -3.97 11.35
C MET A 128 -11.72 -4.87 12.56
N TYR A 129 -10.91 -5.93 12.42
CA TYR A 129 -10.60 -6.84 13.53
C TYR A 129 -9.89 -6.14 14.70
N LEU A 130 -9.02 -5.16 14.42
CA LEU A 130 -8.28 -4.41 15.44
C LEU A 130 -9.03 -3.19 15.98
N THR A 131 -10.25 -2.91 15.52
CA THR A 131 -11.06 -1.76 15.97
C THR A 131 -11.18 -1.64 17.50
N PRO A 132 -11.58 -2.69 18.26
CA PRO A 132 -11.70 -2.58 19.71
C PRO A 132 -10.36 -2.26 20.40
N PHE A 133 -9.27 -2.82 19.87
CA PHE A 133 -7.93 -2.56 20.37
C PHE A 133 -7.47 -1.11 20.09
N ILE A 134 -7.71 -0.61 18.88
CA ILE A 134 -7.43 0.79 18.51
C ILE A 134 -8.25 1.75 19.39
N ALA A 135 -9.52 1.43 19.64
CA ALA A 135 -10.38 2.22 20.52
C ALA A 135 -9.83 2.28 21.96
N ALA A 136 -9.37 1.15 22.50
CA ALA A 136 -8.74 1.08 23.82
C ALA A 136 -7.44 1.91 23.89
N ILE A 137 -6.60 1.85 22.86
CA ILE A 137 -5.37 2.65 22.74
C ILE A 137 -5.67 4.15 22.76
N ILE A 138 -6.67 4.59 21.99
CA ILE A 138 -7.06 6.00 21.93
C ILE A 138 -7.58 6.45 23.29
N PHE A 139 -8.46 5.65 23.90
CA PHE A 139 -9.01 5.92 25.23
C PHE A 139 -7.90 6.06 26.28
N ASP A 140 -6.96 5.13 26.31
CA ASP A 140 -5.84 5.17 27.24
C ASP A 140 -4.91 6.37 27.00
N GLY A 141 -4.68 6.75 25.74
CA GLY A 141 -3.96 7.98 25.38
C GLY A 141 -4.65 9.24 25.92
N VAL A 142 -5.97 9.33 25.78
CA VAL A 142 -6.79 10.43 26.31
C VAL A 142 -6.76 10.45 27.83
N MET A 143 -6.91 9.31 28.50
CA MET A 143 -6.88 9.23 29.97
C MET A 143 -5.50 9.56 30.52
N THR A 144 -4.43 9.08 29.89
CA THR A 144 -3.05 9.46 30.25
C THR A 144 -2.84 10.96 30.13
N ARG A 145 -3.38 11.60 29.09
CA ARG A 145 -3.34 13.07 28.95
C ARG A 145 -4.07 13.76 30.09
N LYS A 146 -5.30 13.34 30.41
CA LYS A 146 -6.07 13.90 31.53
C LYS A 146 -5.34 13.75 32.87
N ALA A 147 -4.74 12.59 33.12
CA ALA A 147 -3.95 12.35 34.32
C ALA A 147 -2.71 13.25 34.40
N LYS A 148 -2.00 13.46 33.29
CA LYS A 148 -0.86 14.40 33.23
C LYS A 148 -1.28 15.83 33.52
N LEU A 149 -2.38 16.28 32.92
CA LEU A 149 -2.92 17.62 33.16
C LEU A 149 -3.34 17.82 34.62
N ALA A 150 -3.99 16.84 35.23
CA ALA A 150 -4.40 16.90 36.64
C ALA A 150 -3.22 16.88 37.62
N SER A 151 -2.10 16.27 37.24
CA SER A 151 -0.88 16.17 38.05
C SER A 151 0.19 17.20 37.71
N PHE A 152 -0.13 18.19 36.85
CA PHE A 152 0.81 19.20 36.32
C PHE A 152 2.11 18.59 35.76
N LYS A 153 2.05 17.35 35.27
CA LYS A 153 3.20 16.66 34.68
C LYS A 153 3.54 17.26 33.33
N TYR A 154 4.84 17.37 33.08
CA TYR A 154 5.38 17.90 31.82
C TYR A 154 4.90 17.07 30.61
N THR A 155 4.41 17.77 29.59
CA THR A 155 4.13 17.20 28.26
C THR A 155 5.33 17.46 27.36
N SER A 156 5.94 16.41 26.81
CA SER A 156 7.16 16.55 26.01
C SER A 156 6.83 16.82 24.53
N PRO A 157 7.13 18.02 23.99
CA PRO A 157 6.94 18.30 22.57
C PRO A 157 7.85 17.42 21.69
N THR A 158 8.99 16.97 22.22
CA THR A 158 9.88 16.03 21.52
C THR A 158 9.20 14.69 21.26
N ILE A 159 8.51 14.13 22.26
CA ILE A 159 7.79 12.86 22.10
C ILE A 159 6.65 13.03 21.10
N TYR A 160 5.88 14.12 21.21
CA TYR A 160 4.82 14.42 20.24
C TYR A 160 5.36 14.47 18.80
N ASN A 161 6.42 15.26 18.57
CA ASN A 161 6.97 15.46 17.24
C ASN A 161 7.58 14.17 16.68
N MET A 162 8.30 13.42 17.51
CA MET A 162 8.91 12.14 17.12
C MET A 162 7.84 11.09 16.80
N SER A 163 6.81 10.94 17.64
CA SER A 163 5.70 10.02 17.38
C SER A 163 5.01 10.34 16.06
N TRP A 164 4.75 11.62 15.77
CA TRP A 164 4.15 12.04 14.50
C TRP A 164 5.01 11.69 13.28
N HIS A 165 6.32 11.97 13.34
CA HIS A 165 7.23 11.66 12.23
C HIS A 165 7.38 10.15 12.00
N ILE A 166 7.40 9.35 13.07
CA ILE A 166 7.46 7.89 12.94
C ILE A 166 6.15 7.33 12.37
N ILE A 167 4.98 7.87 12.76
CA ILE A 167 3.69 7.48 12.16
C ILE A 167 3.70 7.75 10.66
N ILE A 168 4.16 8.93 10.23
CA ILE A 168 4.29 9.26 8.80
C ILE A 168 5.26 8.30 8.10
N ALA A 169 6.42 8.04 8.70
CA ALA A 169 7.42 7.12 8.13
C ALA A 169 6.87 5.70 7.99
N LEU A 170 6.19 5.17 9.00
CA LEU A 170 5.56 3.84 8.95
C LEU A 170 4.49 3.78 7.86
N ALA A 171 3.59 4.77 7.81
CA ALA A 171 2.56 4.82 6.79
C ALA A 171 3.17 4.87 5.37
N ALA A 172 4.18 5.71 5.18
CA ALA A 172 4.87 5.83 3.89
C ALA A 172 5.61 4.54 3.50
N LEU A 173 6.34 3.92 4.43
CA LEU A 173 7.00 2.65 4.19
C LEU A 173 6.01 1.53 3.85
N SER A 174 4.84 1.50 4.48
CA SER A 174 3.78 0.55 4.13
C SER A 174 3.23 0.80 2.73
N MET A 175 3.02 2.06 2.33
CA MET A 175 2.61 2.37 0.95
C MET A 175 3.68 1.96 -0.07
N VAL A 176 4.96 2.16 0.23
CA VAL A 176 6.06 1.68 -0.60
C VAL A 176 6.07 0.16 -0.69
N ALA A 177 5.92 -0.54 0.45
CA ALA A 177 5.82 -1.98 0.49
C ALA A 177 4.63 -2.49 -0.34
N PHE A 178 3.50 -1.78 -0.32
CA PHE A 178 2.32 -2.13 -1.10
C PHE A 178 2.54 -1.97 -2.61
N ALA A 179 3.39 -1.03 -3.03
CA ALA A 179 3.71 -0.82 -4.44
C ALA A 179 4.74 -1.84 -4.98
N PHE A 180 5.51 -2.50 -4.11
CA PHE A 180 6.58 -3.40 -4.52
C PHE A 180 6.10 -4.86 -4.69
N VAL A 181 6.59 -5.56 -5.72
CA VAL A 181 6.15 -6.93 -6.06
C VAL A 181 6.90 -7.97 -5.24
N THR A 182 6.68 -7.93 -3.93
CA THR A 182 7.21 -8.92 -2.98
C THR A 182 6.08 -9.46 -2.11
N PRO A 183 5.91 -10.79 -1.97
CA PRO A 183 4.84 -11.34 -1.16
C PRO A 183 4.91 -10.81 0.27
N LEU A 184 3.84 -10.15 0.72
CA LEU A 184 3.72 -9.69 2.09
C LEU A 184 3.13 -10.78 2.96
N SER A 185 3.74 -10.99 4.12
CA SER A 185 3.17 -11.84 5.15
C SER A 185 1.83 -11.28 5.63
N ILE A 186 0.87 -12.14 5.93
CA ILE A 186 -0.43 -11.74 6.52
C ILE A 186 -0.27 -10.94 7.83
N PHE A 187 0.82 -11.16 8.56
CA PHE A 187 1.10 -10.46 9.82
C PHE A 187 1.71 -9.07 9.62
N PHE A 188 2.11 -8.71 8.39
CA PHE A 188 2.61 -7.36 8.09
C PHE A 188 1.58 -6.29 8.48
N TYR A 189 0.32 -6.48 8.08
CA TYR A 189 -0.77 -5.53 8.33
C TYR A 189 -1.01 -5.26 9.83
N PRO A 190 -1.27 -6.28 10.68
CA PRO A 190 -1.53 -6.04 12.10
C PRO A 190 -0.32 -5.47 12.84
N ILE A 191 0.91 -5.85 12.47
CA ILE A 191 2.14 -5.30 13.07
C ILE A 191 2.24 -3.80 12.82
N VAL A 192 2.05 -3.37 11.57
CA VAL A 192 2.09 -1.94 11.20
C VAL A 192 0.97 -1.18 11.91
N ILE A 193 -0.27 -1.66 11.84
CA ILE A 193 -1.44 -0.99 12.43
C ILE A 193 -1.25 -0.85 13.95
N THR A 194 -0.80 -1.90 14.63
CA THR A 194 -0.55 -1.89 16.08
C THR A 194 0.58 -0.93 16.45
N SER A 195 1.68 -0.95 15.69
CA SER A 195 2.81 -0.03 15.91
C SER A 195 2.39 1.43 15.76
N MET A 196 1.61 1.74 14.72
CA MET A 196 1.02 3.07 14.54
C MET A 196 0.06 3.43 15.68
N GLY A 197 -0.75 2.48 16.17
CA GLY A 197 -1.63 2.66 17.32
C GLY A 197 -0.88 3.05 18.59
N VAL A 198 0.21 2.34 18.93
CA VAL A 198 1.04 2.66 20.10
C VAL A 198 1.65 4.06 19.99
N LEU A 199 2.12 4.45 18.80
CA LEU A 199 2.63 5.80 18.56
C LEU A 199 1.52 6.86 18.65
N LEU A 200 0.30 6.53 18.19
CA LEU A 200 -0.86 7.41 18.30
C LEU A 200 -1.21 7.68 19.76
N ARG A 201 -1.15 6.67 20.63
CA ARG A 201 -1.29 6.86 22.09
C ARG A 201 -0.25 7.83 22.63
N LEU A 202 1.02 7.65 22.27
CA LEU A 202 2.10 8.55 22.70
C LEU A 202 1.85 9.98 22.22
N LEU A 203 1.43 10.14 20.96
CA LEU A 203 1.08 11.41 20.37
C LEU A 203 -0.04 12.09 21.15
N ILE A 204 -1.18 11.42 21.34
CA ILE A 204 -2.35 11.95 22.08
C ILE A 204 -1.95 12.33 23.50
N SER A 205 -1.17 11.49 24.19
CA SER A 205 -0.75 11.73 25.57
C SER A 205 0.19 12.91 25.77
N ASN A 206 0.76 13.46 24.69
CA ASN A 206 1.72 14.58 24.71
C ASN A 206 1.27 15.78 23.86
N ILE A 207 0.00 15.83 23.43
CA ILE A 207 -0.57 17.03 22.80
C ILE A 207 -0.51 18.19 23.78
N GLN A 208 0.25 19.22 23.42
CA GLN A 208 0.31 20.48 24.18
C GLN A 208 -0.97 21.29 23.96
N HIS A 209 -1.53 21.83 25.03
CA HIS A 209 -2.52 22.88 24.91
C HIS A 209 -1.77 24.16 24.50
N SER A 210 -2.05 24.69 23.31
CA SER A 210 -1.95 26.14 23.14
C SER A 210 -2.97 26.75 24.11
N ALA A 211 -2.47 27.54 25.06
CA ALA A 211 -3.29 28.32 25.98
C ALA A 211 -4.26 29.23 25.21
#